data_AF-A0AA92SG39-F1
#
_entry.id   AF-A0AA92SG39-F1
#
_cell.length_a   1.000
_cell.length_b   1.000
_cell.length_c   1.000
_cell.angle_alpha   90.00
_cell.angle_beta   90.00
_cell.angle_gamma   90.00
#
_symmetry.space_group_name_H-M   'P 1'
#
loop_
_entity.id
_entity.type
_entity.pdbx_description
1 polymer ?
#
loop_
_entity_poly.entity_id
_entity_poly.type
_entity_poly.pdbx_seq_one_letter_code
_entity_poly.pdbx_strand_id
1 'polypeptide(L)'
;MSTVSTIIKTESFGDLISDFPPEHDSLELYFTPSSRPIKQRWRSNRLSAHFFADYFANFLAVDEDEPNQEQIIKENKSAVSYVANELLENAIKFNDDSSNYKVRIGIHFLNNADSVTAVIFASNSIKLETEAKLRAVIEKILTSNTHEMFVHQVEKSAEKNGTSGLGLLTMINDYSAKIGWKLETIQQESIIMAVTTMAQFKV
;
A
#
# COMPACT_ATOMS: atom_id res chain seq x y z
N MET A 1 30.40 6.20 -4.07
CA MET A 1 30.39 6.42 -2.61
C MET A 1 28.97 6.14 -2.14
N SER A 2 28.78 5.25 -1.16
CA SER A 2 27.46 5.01 -0.59
C SER A 2 27.10 6.21 0.27
N THR A 3 26.13 7.00 -0.17
CA THR A 3 25.59 8.12 0.62
C THR A 3 24.84 7.52 1.80
N VAL A 4 25.37 7.70 3.01
CA VAL A 4 24.74 7.21 4.23
C VAL A 4 23.46 8.02 4.45
N SER A 5 22.31 7.39 4.26
CA SER A 5 21.02 8.00 4.58
C SER A 5 20.79 7.94 6.09
N THR A 6 20.44 9.08 6.70
CA THR A 6 20.11 9.15 8.13
C THR A 6 18.65 9.53 8.30
N ILE A 7 17.91 8.78 9.11
CA ILE A 7 16.53 9.12 9.48
C ILE A 7 16.57 10.21 10.55
N ILE A 8 16.01 11.38 10.25
CA ILE A 8 15.93 12.53 11.15
C ILE A 8 14.70 12.42 12.05
N LYS A 9 13.57 11.97 11.48
CA LYS A 9 12.28 11.90 12.16
C LYS A 9 11.47 10.74 11.60
N THR A 10 10.79 10.02 12.49
CA THR A 10 9.82 8.97 12.13
C THR A 10 8.54 9.20 12.92
N GLU A 11 7.41 9.12 12.24
CA GLU A 11 6.08 9.17 12.84
C GLU A 11 5.21 8.06 12.25
N SER A 12 4.40 7.42 13.10
CA SER A 12 3.54 6.31 12.73
C SER A 12 2.08 6.62 13.07
N PHE A 13 1.17 6.16 12.23
CA PHE A 13 -0.27 6.40 12.34
C PHE A 13 -1.06 5.13 12.01
N GLY A 14 -2.26 4.99 12.58
CA GLY A 14 -3.15 3.86 12.33
C GLY A 14 -2.56 2.53 12.78
N ASP A 15 -3.00 1.44 12.15
CA ASP A 15 -2.60 0.07 12.47
C ASP A 15 -1.30 -0.31 11.75
N LEU A 16 -0.24 0.50 11.87
CA LEU A 16 1.06 0.21 11.27
C LEU A 16 1.76 -0.95 12.00
N ILE A 17 2.27 -1.91 11.24
CA ILE A 17 3.18 -2.94 11.72
C ILE A 17 4.60 -2.48 11.40
N SER A 18 5.37 -2.18 12.45
CA SER A 18 6.73 -1.64 12.32
C SER A 18 7.79 -2.72 12.15
N ASP A 19 7.55 -3.90 12.72
CA ASP A 19 8.51 -5.00 12.77
C ASP A 19 7.86 -6.28 12.24
N PHE A 20 8.41 -6.79 11.14
CA PHE A 20 8.10 -8.12 10.64
C PHE A 20 9.19 -9.08 11.12
N PRO A 21 8.84 -10.25 11.68
CA PRO A 21 9.86 -11.18 12.11
C PRO A 21 10.66 -11.69 10.90
N PRO A 22 12.00 -11.80 11.00
CA PRO A 22 12.87 -12.10 9.87
C PRO A 22 12.64 -13.48 9.24
N GLU A 23 11.99 -14.37 9.96
CA GLU A 23 11.59 -15.70 9.52
C GLU A 23 10.37 -15.74 8.58
N HIS A 24 9.63 -14.63 8.43
CA HIS A 24 8.49 -14.58 7.50
C HIS A 24 8.94 -14.24 6.08
N ASP A 25 8.50 -15.05 5.13
CA ASP A 25 8.69 -14.77 3.71
C ASP A 25 8.10 -13.41 3.33
N SER A 26 8.80 -12.72 2.46
CA SER A 26 8.38 -11.43 1.92
C SER A 26 8.77 -11.32 0.46
N LEU A 27 7.92 -10.63 -0.31
CA LEU A 27 8.23 -10.26 -1.68
C LEU A 27 8.20 -8.74 -1.77
N GLU A 28 9.28 -8.17 -2.31
CA GLU A 28 9.41 -6.73 -2.46
C GLU A 28 9.91 -6.35 -3.86
N LEU A 29 9.26 -5.36 -4.46
CA LEU A 29 9.69 -4.76 -5.72
C LEU A 29 10.10 -3.32 -5.48
N TYR A 30 11.23 -2.94 -6.07
CA TYR A 30 11.76 -1.58 -6.02
C TYR A 30 11.82 -0.96 -7.41
N PHE A 31 11.42 0.30 -7.50
CA PHE A 31 11.40 1.08 -8.73
C PHE A 31 12.21 2.35 -8.56
N THR A 32 13.26 2.50 -9.37
CA THR A 32 14.04 3.75 -9.43
C THR A 32 13.28 4.80 -10.23
N PRO A 33 13.04 6.01 -9.71
CA PRO A 33 12.30 7.07 -10.41
C PRO A 33 12.94 7.45 -11.77
N SER A 34 14.26 7.49 -11.84
CA SER A 34 15.02 8.01 -12.99
C SER A 34 15.17 7.08 -14.19
N SER A 35 14.78 5.79 -14.10
CA SER A 35 15.15 4.81 -15.14
C SER A 35 14.19 4.69 -16.34
N ARG A 36 12.93 5.17 -16.26
CA ARG A 36 11.95 5.31 -17.38
C ARG A 36 10.83 6.27 -16.97
N PRO A 37 10.08 6.91 -17.91
CA PRO A 37 8.95 7.75 -17.54
C PRO A 37 7.94 6.95 -16.73
N ILE A 38 7.64 7.40 -15.52
CA ILE A 38 6.77 6.71 -14.55
C ILE A 38 5.37 6.42 -15.12
N LYS A 39 4.94 7.19 -16.13
CA LYS A 39 3.70 6.99 -16.91
C LYS A 39 3.68 5.70 -17.74
N GLN A 40 4.83 5.19 -18.19
CA GLN A 40 4.88 3.86 -18.83
C GLN A 40 4.76 2.75 -17.79
N ARG A 41 5.22 2.98 -16.55
CA ARG A 41 5.02 2.06 -15.42
C ARG A 41 3.59 2.03 -14.90
N TRP A 42 2.82 3.10 -15.04
CA TRP A 42 1.38 3.06 -14.75
C TRP A 42 0.67 1.88 -15.44
N ARG A 43 1.05 1.56 -16.69
CA ARG A 43 0.54 0.37 -17.39
C ARG A 43 1.04 -0.94 -16.80
N SER A 44 2.22 -0.95 -16.17
CA SER A 44 2.75 -2.09 -15.43
C SER A 44 2.25 -2.17 -13.98
N ASN A 45 1.56 -1.19 -13.41
CA ASN A 45 1.06 -1.28 -12.03
C ASN A 45 0.12 -2.47 -11.87
N ARG A 46 -0.83 -2.61 -12.81
CA ARG A 46 -1.70 -3.78 -12.89
C ARG A 46 -0.90 -5.06 -13.07
N LEU A 47 0.17 -5.05 -13.87
CA LEU A 47 1.03 -6.23 -14.05
C LEU A 47 1.77 -6.62 -12.77
N SER A 48 2.34 -5.64 -12.04
CA SER A 48 2.98 -5.87 -10.76
C SER A 48 1.97 -6.40 -9.74
N ALA A 49 0.79 -5.78 -9.63
CA ALA A 49 -0.26 -6.22 -8.72
C ALA A 49 -0.78 -7.63 -9.04
N HIS A 50 -0.97 -7.95 -10.33
CA HIS A 50 -1.31 -9.31 -10.75
C HIS A 50 -0.17 -10.29 -10.43
N PHE A 51 1.09 -9.93 -10.65
CA PHE A 51 2.22 -10.75 -10.27
C PHE A 51 2.29 -11.01 -8.75
N PHE A 52 2.06 -9.99 -7.92
CA PHE A 52 1.93 -10.16 -6.46
C PHE A 52 0.82 -11.17 -6.12
N ALA A 53 -0.35 -11.03 -6.74
CA ALA A 53 -1.49 -11.89 -6.50
C ALA A 53 -1.29 -13.33 -7.02
N ASP A 54 -0.64 -13.50 -8.18
CA ASP A 54 -0.29 -14.80 -8.76
C ASP A 54 0.75 -15.53 -7.91
N TYR A 55 1.80 -14.83 -7.49
CA TYR A 55 2.80 -15.37 -6.57
C TYR A 55 2.14 -15.77 -5.25
N PHE A 56 1.25 -14.91 -4.74
CA PHE A 56 0.52 -15.12 -3.50
C PHE A 56 -0.43 -16.32 -3.51
N ALA A 57 -1.06 -16.65 -4.64
CA ALA A 57 -2.01 -17.77 -4.72
C ALA A 57 -1.40 -19.11 -4.24
N ASN A 58 -0.08 -19.25 -4.26
CA ASN A 58 0.63 -20.44 -3.77
C ASN A 58 0.74 -20.53 -2.23
N PHE A 59 0.50 -19.43 -1.51
CA PHE A 59 0.61 -19.33 -0.04
C PHE A 59 -0.75 -19.37 0.67
N LEU A 60 -1.85 -19.26 -0.09
CA LEU A 60 -3.18 -19.51 0.42
C LEU A 60 -3.29 -21.00 0.74
N ALA A 61 -3.36 -21.32 2.03
CA ALA A 61 -3.35 -22.69 2.52
C ALA A 61 -4.36 -23.55 1.74
N VAL A 62 -3.83 -24.58 1.09
CA VAL A 62 -4.61 -25.53 0.32
C VAL A 62 -5.16 -26.56 1.30
N ASP A 63 -6.29 -26.27 1.91
CA ASP A 63 -7.07 -27.32 2.57
C ASP A 63 -7.91 -28.02 1.49
N GLU A 64 -7.34 -29.06 0.87
CA GLU A 64 -7.91 -29.79 -0.27
C GLU A 64 -9.31 -30.35 0.00
N ASP A 65 -9.71 -30.43 1.27
CA ASP A 65 -11.00 -30.95 1.72
C ASP A 65 -12.08 -29.85 1.89
N GLU A 66 -11.76 -28.56 1.70
CA GLU A 66 -12.75 -27.47 1.80
C GLU A 66 -13.61 -27.32 0.52
N PRO A 67 -14.94 -27.54 0.60
CA PRO A 67 -15.83 -27.21 -0.51
C PRO A 67 -15.82 -25.67 -0.71
N ASN A 68 -15.49 -25.22 -1.92
CA ASN A 68 -15.33 -23.81 -2.37
C ASN A 68 -13.93 -23.21 -2.26
N GLN A 69 -12.90 -24.01 -1.96
CA GLN A 69 -11.51 -23.53 -1.88
C GLN A 69 -11.05 -22.73 -3.12
N GLU A 70 -11.39 -23.17 -4.34
CA GLU A 70 -11.05 -22.44 -5.58
C GLU A 70 -11.64 -21.02 -5.61
N GLN A 71 -12.86 -20.86 -5.11
CA GLN A 71 -13.54 -19.56 -5.07
C GLN A 71 -12.90 -18.65 -4.02
N ILE A 72 -12.58 -19.18 -2.84
CA ILE A 72 -11.86 -18.46 -1.77
C ILE A 72 -10.50 -17.98 -2.29
N ILE A 73 -9.72 -18.86 -2.93
CA ILE A 73 -8.42 -18.52 -3.51
C ILE A 73 -8.57 -17.38 -4.53
N LYS A 74 -9.59 -17.46 -5.39
CA LYS A 74 -9.86 -16.43 -6.41
C LYS A 74 -10.26 -15.09 -5.81
N GLU A 75 -11.08 -15.09 -4.76
CA GLU A 75 -11.50 -13.89 -4.03
C GLU A 75 -10.31 -13.23 -3.34
N ASN A 76 -9.51 -14.01 -2.60
CA ASN A 76 -8.31 -13.54 -1.92
C ASN A 76 -7.26 -13.00 -2.90
N LYS A 77 -7.04 -13.69 -4.02
CA LYS A 77 -6.18 -13.22 -5.10
C LYS A 77 -6.66 -11.89 -5.67
N SER A 78 -7.98 -11.75 -5.86
CA SER A 78 -8.57 -10.51 -6.35
C SER A 78 -8.41 -9.37 -5.35
N ALA A 79 -8.58 -9.65 -4.05
CA ALA A 79 -8.35 -8.70 -2.97
C ALA A 79 -6.89 -8.23 -2.93
N VAL A 80 -5.92 -9.16 -2.91
CA VAL A 80 -4.48 -8.83 -2.95
C VAL A 80 -4.13 -8.01 -4.20
N SER A 81 -4.63 -8.42 -5.37
CA SER A 81 -4.40 -7.67 -6.61
C SER A 81 -4.97 -6.26 -6.54
N TYR A 82 -6.16 -6.08 -5.95
CA TYR A 82 -6.77 -4.77 -5.82
C TYR A 82 -5.95 -3.87 -4.88
N VAL A 83 -5.68 -4.35 -3.66
CA VAL A 83 -4.96 -3.59 -2.63
C VAL A 83 -3.55 -3.24 -3.09
N ALA A 84 -2.82 -4.19 -3.68
CA ALA A 84 -1.49 -3.93 -4.24
C ALA A 84 -1.52 -2.88 -5.36
N ASN A 85 -2.52 -2.94 -6.26
CA ASN A 85 -2.66 -1.97 -7.34
C ASN A 85 -2.93 -0.56 -6.79
N GLU A 86 -3.89 -0.41 -5.87
CA GLU A 86 -4.26 0.88 -5.29
C GLU A 86 -3.09 1.51 -4.50
N LEU A 87 -2.37 0.71 -3.70
CA LEU A 87 -1.21 1.21 -2.95
C LEU A 87 -0.07 1.61 -3.89
N LEU A 88 0.23 0.81 -4.91
CA LEU A 88 1.27 1.13 -5.89
C LEU A 88 0.91 2.36 -6.74
N GLU A 89 -0.35 2.47 -7.15
CA GLU A 89 -0.85 3.63 -7.90
C GLU A 89 -0.72 4.90 -7.07
N ASN A 90 -1.14 4.87 -5.79
CA ASN A 90 -0.96 6.00 -4.89
C ASN A 90 0.52 6.37 -4.72
N ALA A 91 1.38 5.37 -4.46
CA ALA A 91 2.80 5.60 -4.25
C ALA A 91 3.46 6.24 -5.48
N ILE A 92 3.11 5.79 -6.68
CA ILE A 92 3.61 6.36 -7.93
C ILE A 92 3.02 7.75 -8.20
N LYS A 93 1.72 7.94 -7.98
CA LYS A 93 1.01 9.19 -8.26
C LYS A 93 1.53 10.36 -7.42
N PHE A 94 1.88 10.09 -6.17
CA PHE A 94 2.37 11.10 -5.23
C PHE A 94 3.89 11.11 -5.09
N ASN A 95 4.60 10.31 -5.90
CA ASN A 95 6.05 10.27 -5.88
C ASN A 95 6.65 11.65 -6.21
N ASP A 96 7.65 12.07 -5.43
CA ASP A 96 8.49 13.20 -5.79
C ASP A 96 9.54 12.77 -6.82
N ASP A 97 9.28 13.09 -8.08
CA ASP A 97 10.17 12.77 -9.21
C ASP A 97 11.51 13.52 -9.18
N SER A 98 11.65 14.53 -8.32
CA SER A 98 12.95 15.20 -8.08
C SER A 98 13.85 14.44 -7.10
N SER A 99 13.29 13.45 -6.39
CA SER A 99 14.01 12.61 -5.44
C SER A 99 14.53 11.32 -6.09
N ASN A 100 15.67 10.84 -5.61
CA ASN A 100 16.22 9.53 -5.95
C ASN A 100 15.69 8.40 -5.06
N TYR A 101 14.77 8.70 -4.13
CA TYR A 101 14.14 7.69 -3.29
C TYR A 101 13.37 6.69 -4.15
N LYS A 102 13.64 5.40 -3.95
CA LYS A 102 12.99 4.34 -4.72
C LYS A 102 11.56 4.15 -4.25
N VAL A 103 10.63 4.04 -5.19
CA VAL A 103 9.30 3.54 -4.87
C VAL A 103 9.44 2.05 -4.54
N ARG A 104 8.84 1.61 -3.45
CA ARG A 104 8.85 0.23 -2.96
C ARG A 104 7.41 -0.25 -2.83
N ILE A 105 7.15 -1.49 -3.19
CA ILE A 105 5.94 -2.21 -2.81
C ILE A 105 6.34 -3.58 -2.30
N GLY A 106 5.68 -4.07 -1.27
CA GLY A 106 5.89 -5.42 -0.81
C GLY A 106 4.71 -6.00 -0.07
N ILE A 107 4.81 -7.30 0.18
CA ILE A 107 3.83 -8.09 0.91
C ILE A 107 4.54 -8.98 1.92
N HIS A 108 3.98 -9.05 3.13
CA HIS A 108 4.32 -10.02 4.17
C HIS A 108 3.08 -10.83 4.53
N PHE A 109 3.29 -12.03 5.07
CA PHE A 109 2.23 -12.86 5.64
C PHE A 109 2.47 -13.10 7.11
N LEU A 110 1.45 -12.81 7.90
CA LEU A 110 1.42 -13.12 9.32
C LEU A 110 0.47 -14.29 9.53
N ASN A 111 1.04 -15.44 9.87
CA ASN A 111 0.30 -16.66 10.15
C ASN A 111 -0.11 -16.64 11.63
N ASN A 112 -1.42 -16.68 11.88
CA ASN A 112 -1.99 -16.98 13.19
C ASN A 112 -2.58 -18.40 13.14
N ALA A 113 -2.90 -18.99 14.31
CA ALA A 113 -3.35 -20.38 14.42
C ALA A 113 -4.47 -20.78 13.45
N ASP A 114 -5.40 -19.86 13.16
CA ASP A 114 -6.60 -20.13 12.34
C ASP A 114 -6.76 -19.16 11.15
N SER A 115 -5.78 -18.30 10.86
CA SER A 115 -5.92 -17.32 9.77
C SER A 115 -4.59 -16.78 9.28
N VAL A 116 -4.50 -16.50 7.99
CA VAL A 116 -3.40 -15.76 7.39
C VAL A 116 -3.80 -14.29 7.26
N THR A 117 -2.89 -13.38 7.60
CA THR A 117 -3.06 -11.94 7.36
C THR A 117 -2.07 -11.49 6.30
N ALA A 118 -2.58 -11.00 5.18
CA ALA A 118 -1.77 -10.34 4.17
C ALA A 118 -1.47 -8.92 4.64
N VAL A 119 -0.20 -8.52 4.61
CA VAL A 119 0.24 -7.16 4.94
C VAL A 119 0.96 -6.58 3.73
N ILE A 120 0.26 -5.72 3.00
CA ILE A 120 0.77 -5.08 1.78
C ILE A 120 1.14 -3.65 2.11
N PHE A 121 2.30 -3.20 1.66
CA PHE A 121 2.72 -1.81 1.84
C PHE A 121 3.31 -1.26 0.55
N ALA A 122 3.20 0.06 0.39
CA ALA A 122 3.94 0.80 -0.61
C ALA A 122 4.62 2.03 0.02
N SER A 123 5.83 2.33 -0.42
CA SER A 123 6.60 3.49 0.02
C SER A 123 7.08 4.32 -1.16
N ASN A 124 7.05 5.64 -1.02
CA ASN A 124 7.52 6.61 -2.00
C ASN A 124 8.02 7.88 -1.29
N SER A 125 8.77 8.72 -2.00
CA SER A 125 9.00 10.10 -1.55
C SER A 125 7.81 10.97 -1.90
N ILE A 126 7.57 12.01 -1.10
CA ILE A 126 6.60 13.06 -1.39
C ILE A 126 7.28 14.42 -1.34
N LYS A 127 6.70 15.40 -2.03
CA LYS A 127 7.13 16.79 -1.89
C LYS A 127 6.81 17.30 -0.50
N LEU A 128 7.69 18.09 0.10
CA LEU A 128 7.47 18.65 1.44
C LEU A 128 6.15 19.45 1.54
N GLU A 129 5.77 20.15 0.46
CA GLU A 129 4.53 20.92 0.39
C GLU A 129 3.25 20.07 0.47
N THR A 130 3.31 18.76 0.19
CA THR A 130 2.14 17.87 0.26
C THR A 130 1.96 17.19 1.60
N GLU A 131 2.94 17.31 2.52
CA GLU A 131 2.91 16.68 3.84
C GLU A 131 1.66 17.06 4.65
N ALA A 132 1.38 18.36 4.78
CA ALA A 132 0.26 18.85 5.56
C ALA A 132 -1.08 18.31 5.04
N LYS A 133 -1.21 18.20 3.71
CA LYS A 133 -2.39 17.63 3.06
C LYS A 133 -2.51 16.13 3.33
N LEU A 134 -1.41 15.39 3.28
CA LEU A 134 -1.39 13.96 3.61
C LEU A 134 -1.81 13.73 5.06
N ARG A 135 -1.25 14.50 6.01
CA ARG A 135 -1.61 14.41 7.43
C ARG A 135 -3.10 14.66 7.66
N ALA A 136 -3.67 15.69 7.03
CA ALA A 136 -5.09 15.96 7.12
C ALA A 136 -5.96 14.81 6.57
N VAL A 137 -5.51 14.11 5.52
CA VAL A 137 -6.19 12.92 5.01
C VAL A 137 -6.11 11.76 6.01
N ILE A 138 -4.94 11.49 6.57
CA ILE A 138 -4.73 10.45 7.57
C ILE A 138 -5.61 10.70 8.79
N GLU A 139 -5.56 11.91 9.36
CA GLU A 139 -6.37 12.30 10.52
C GLU A 139 -7.87 12.14 10.24
N LYS A 140 -8.33 12.56 9.06
CA LYS A 140 -9.73 12.40 8.67
C LYS A 140 -10.13 10.94 8.63
N ILE A 141 -9.31 10.06 8.04
CA ILE A 141 -9.61 8.62 7.98
C ILE A 141 -9.65 8.00 9.39
N LEU A 142 -8.75 8.41 10.29
CA LEU A 142 -8.66 7.85 11.63
C LEU A 142 -9.76 8.32 12.60
N THR A 143 -10.38 9.48 12.34
CA THR A 143 -11.31 10.12 13.28
C THR A 143 -12.77 10.10 12.82
N SER A 144 -13.04 9.81 11.54
CA SER A 144 -14.36 9.89 10.94
C SER A 144 -14.99 8.52 10.67
N ASN A 145 -16.29 8.50 10.41
CA ASN A 145 -16.97 7.30 9.91
C ASN A 145 -16.56 7.01 8.46
N THR A 146 -15.71 6.00 8.27
CA THR A 146 -15.17 5.62 6.96
C THR A 146 -16.22 5.11 5.98
N HIS A 147 -17.38 4.64 6.47
CA HIS A 147 -18.49 4.21 5.63
C HIS A 147 -19.22 5.42 5.03
N GLU A 148 -19.56 6.42 5.85
CA GLU A 148 -20.15 7.67 5.35
C GLU A 148 -19.20 8.40 4.40
N MET A 149 -17.90 8.39 4.71
CA MET A 149 -16.88 8.93 3.81
C MET A 149 -16.86 8.21 2.48
N PHE A 150 -16.98 6.88 2.46
CA PHE A 150 -17.03 6.08 1.24
C PHE A 150 -18.24 6.44 0.39
N VAL A 151 -19.44 6.45 0.98
CA VAL A 151 -20.69 6.82 0.29
C VAL A 151 -20.57 8.20 -0.35
N HIS A 152 -20.13 9.20 0.43
CA HIS A 152 -19.96 10.57 -0.08
C HIS A 152 -18.93 10.67 -1.20
N GLN A 153 -17.87 9.87 -1.12
CA GLN A 153 -16.81 9.87 -2.12
C GLN A 153 -17.27 9.21 -3.43
N VAL A 154 -18.07 8.14 -3.34
CA VAL A 154 -18.71 7.48 -4.48
C VAL A 154 -19.63 8.46 -5.20
N GLU A 155 -20.52 9.14 -4.47
CA GLU A 155 -21.43 10.16 -5.02
C GLU A 155 -20.65 11.26 -5.76
N LYS A 156 -19.61 11.82 -5.12
CA LYS A 156 -18.73 12.82 -5.75
C LYS A 156 -17.99 12.31 -6.98
N SER A 157 -17.61 11.04 -7.01
CA SER A 157 -16.88 10.44 -8.13
C SER A 157 -17.77 10.17 -9.34
N ALA A 158 -19.06 9.91 -9.12
CA ALA A 158 -20.05 9.81 -10.18
C ALA A 158 -20.29 11.18 -10.85
N GLU A 159 -20.13 12.28 -10.10
CA GLU A 159 -20.25 13.64 -10.62
C GLU A 159 -18.94 14.20 -11.23
N LYS A 160 -17.77 13.71 -10.78
CA LYS A 160 -16.44 14.15 -11.25
C LYS A 160 -15.51 12.96 -11.50
N ASN A 161 -15.04 12.82 -12.74
CA ASN A 161 -14.07 11.80 -13.15
C ASN A 161 -12.79 11.87 -12.30
N GLY A 162 -12.63 10.89 -11.40
CA GLY A 162 -11.39 10.61 -10.67
C GLY A 162 -11.28 11.36 -9.34
N THR A 163 -11.65 10.70 -8.25
CA THR A 163 -11.48 11.25 -6.90
C THR A 163 -10.42 10.46 -6.13
N SER A 164 -9.37 11.16 -5.69
CA SER A 164 -8.33 10.57 -4.83
C SER A 164 -8.94 10.22 -3.47
N GLY A 165 -8.60 9.05 -2.93
CA GLY A 165 -9.04 8.60 -1.60
C GLY A 165 -10.12 7.53 -1.62
N LEU A 166 -10.74 7.24 -2.77
CA LEU A 166 -11.70 6.13 -2.87
C LEU A 166 -11.01 4.78 -2.59
N GLY A 167 -9.83 4.53 -3.16
CA GLY A 167 -9.12 3.25 -2.96
C GLY A 167 -8.86 2.89 -1.49
N LEU A 168 -8.43 3.84 -0.65
CA LEU A 168 -8.25 3.59 0.80
C LEU A 168 -9.58 3.30 1.50
N LEU A 169 -10.65 4.01 1.12
CA LEU A 169 -11.98 3.76 1.68
C LEU A 169 -12.55 2.42 1.22
N THR A 170 -12.33 2.02 -0.03
CA THR A 170 -12.69 0.68 -0.54
C THR A 170 -11.94 -0.40 0.23
N MET A 171 -10.63 -0.24 0.44
CA MET A 171 -9.84 -1.17 1.26
C MET A 171 -10.45 -1.38 2.65
N ILE A 172 -10.82 -0.29 3.33
CA ILE A 172 -11.40 -0.34 4.68
C ILE A 172 -12.81 -0.95 4.67
N ASN A 173 -13.67 -0.55 3.74
CA ASN A 173 -15.08 -0.93 3.76
C ASN A 173 -15.36 -2.30 3.14
N ASP A 174 -14.72 -2.63 2.02
CA ASP A 174 -15.03 -3.86 1.27
C ASP A 174 -14.15 -5.04 1.70
N TYR A 175 -12.93 -4.77 2.17
CA TYR A 175 -11.97 -5.80 2.60
C TYR A 175 -11.68 -5.79 4.10
N SER A 176 -12.37 -4.93 4.87
CA SER A 176 -12.10 -4.75 6.31
C SER A 176 -10.62 -4.47 6.61
N ALA A 177 -9.90 -3.84 5.67
CA ALA A 177 -8.48 -3.65 5.81
C ALA A 177 -8.17 -2.63 6.90
N LYS A 178 -7.20 -2.96 7.76
CA LYS A 178 -6.63 -1.98 8.69
C LYS A 178 -5.48 -1.26 7.99
N ILE A 179 -5.45 0.06 8.10
CA ILE A 179 -4.49 0.88 7.38
C ILE A 179 -3.52 1.53 8.37
N GLY A 180 -2.24 1.51 8.03
CA GLY A 180 -1.17 2.17 8.76
C GLY A 180 -0.35 3.07 7.86
N TRP A 181 0.24 4.11 8.45
CA TRP A 181 1.18 4.99 7.76
C TRP A 181 2.44 5.19 8.57
N LYS A 182 3.56 5.32 7.87
CA LYS A 182 4.84 5.76 8.42
C LYS A 182 5.34 6.95 7.61
N LEU A 183 5.61 8.07 8.27
CA LEU A 183 6.23 9.25 7.67
C LEU A 183 7.66 9.37 8.19
N GLU A 184 8.62 9.47 7.29
CA GLU A 184 10.04 9.52 7.59
C GLU A 184 10.70 10.71 6.91
N THR A 185 11.35 11.56 7.69
CA THR A 185 12.24 12.60 7.16
C THR A 185 13.65 12.03 7.10
N ILE A 186 14.20 11.90 5.90
CA ILE A 186 15.48 11.24 5.64
C ILE A 186 16.47 12.27 5.09
N GLN A 187 17.62 12.39 5.73
CA GLN A 187 18.75 13.14 5.20
C GLN A 187 19.56 12.25 4.25
N GLN A 188 19.64 12.67 2.98
CA GLN A 188 20.57 12.14 1.97
C GLN A 188 21.38 13.31 1.38
N GLU A 189 21.58 13.36 0.06
CA GLU A 189 22.09 14.55 -0.65
C GLU A 189 21.15 15.75 -0.46
N SER A 190 19.85 15.49 -0.35
CA SER A 190 18.79 16.43 0.03
C SER A 190 17.91 15.84 1.14
N ILE A 191 17.10 16.69 1.78
CA ILE A 191 16.07 16.24 2.70
C ILE A 191 14.94 15.62 1.88
N ILE A 192 14.61 14.37 2.18
CA ILE A 192 13.53 13.62 1.55
C ILE A 192 12.48 13.33 2.60
N MET A 193 11.21 13.48 2.22
CA MET A 193 10.11 12.96 3.00
C MET A 193 9.61 11.67 2.37
N ALA A 194 9.81 10.55 3.04
CA ALA A 194 9.27 9.26 2.64
C ALA A 194 7.96 9.00 3.36
N VAL A 195 7.00 8.43 2.65
CA VAL A 195 5.78 7.86 3.22
C VAL A 195 5.80 6.36 2.96
N THR A 196 5.34 5.58 3.92
CA THR A 196 4.90 4.20 3.73
C THR A 196 3.42 4.14 4.07
N THR A 197 2.60 3.63 3.16
CA THR A 197 1.20 3.28 3.42
C THR A 197 1.09 1.77 3.43
N MET A 198 0.44 1.23 4.45
CA MET A 198 0.29 -0.21 4.68
C MET A 198 -1.19 -0.55 4.82
N ALA A 199 -1.62 -1.64 4.21
CA ALA A 199 -2.92 -2.25 4.40
C ALA A 199 -2.74 -3.69 4.86
N GLN A 200 -3.48 -4.09 5.88
CA GLN A 200 -3.53 -5.47 6.36
C GLN A 200 -4.96 -5.98 6.37
N PHE A 201 -5.16 -7.20 5.87
CA PHE A 201 -6.48 -7.85 5.83
C PHE A 201 -6.32 -9.37 5.89
N LYS A 202 -7.36 -10.03 6.39
CA LYS A 202 -7.39 -11.48 6.45
C LYS A 202 -7.60 -12.05 5.05
N VAL A 203 -6.90 -13.15 4.78
CA VAL A 203 -6.95 -13.94 3.56
C VAL A 203 -7.11 -15.40 3.94
#